data_AF-A0A383DSI2-F1
#
_entry.id   AF-A0A383DSI2-F1
#
_cell.length_a   1.000
_cell.length_b   1.000
_cell.length_c   1.000
_cell.angle_alpha   90.00
_cell.angle_beta   90.00
_cell.angle_gamma   90.00
#
_symmetry.space_group_name_H-M   'P 1'
#
loop_
_entity.id
_entity.type
_entity.pdbx_description
1 polymer ?
#
loop_
_entity_poly.entity_id
_entity_poly.type
_entity_poly.pdbx_seq_one_letter_code
_entity_poly.pdbx_strand_id
1 'polypeptide(L)' 'VKNVSSEVLWSTDVGQAQSFRTTILQPAYNNDSIYTIDSSGLINSINLSDGDENWAYNLNLDVTSGISFHDG' A
#
# COMPACT_ATOMS: atom_id res chain seq x y z
N VAL A 1 -0.79 -14.03 33.37
CA VAL A 1 -1.31 -13.28 32.21
C VAL A 1 -0.11 -12.78 31.43
N LYS A 2 0.02 -13.09 30.13
CA LYS A 2 1.07 -12.49 29.28
C LYS A 2 0.57 -11.13 28.82
N ASN A 3 1.31 -10.07 29.11
CA ASN A 3 1.08 -8.75 28.51
C ASN A 3 1.74 -8.75 27.12
N VAL A 4 0.97 -8.41 26.10
CA VAL A 4 1.47 -8.13 24.75
C VAL A 4 1.34 -6.63 24.54
N SER A 5 2.42 -5.98 24.13
CA SER A 5 2.45 -4.57 23.71
C SER A 5 2.80 -4.49 22.23
N SER A 6 2.06 -3.69 21.48
CA SER A 6 2.33 -3.41 20.06
C SER A 6 2.86 -1.98 19.93
N GLU A 7 3.82 -1.77 19.02
CA GLU A 7 4.40 -0.47 18.69
C GLU A 7 4.31 -0.24 17.18
N VAL A 8 4.15 1.02 16.77
CA VAL A 8 4.21 1.42 15.35
C VAL A 8 5.66 1.71 15.02
N LEU A 9 6.26 0.91 14.13
CA LEU A 9 7.65 1.11 13.69
C LEU A 9 7.77 2.29 12.71
N TRP A 10 6.83 2.39 11.77
CA TRP A 10 6.76 3.47 10.79
C TRP A 10 5.31 3.66 10.29
N SER A 11 5.07 4.80 9.64
CA SER A 11 3.79 5.13 8.99
C SER A 11 4.04 5.97 7.75
N THR A 12 3.40 5.61 6.64
CA THR A 12 3.60 6.24 5.33
C THR A 12 2.25 6.59 4.72
N ASP A 13 2.13 7.81 4.19
CA ASP A 13 0.97 8.23 3.40
C ASP A 13 1.07 7.62 2.00
N VAL A 14 0.00 7.00 1.53
CA VAL A 14 -0.06 6.27 0.25
C VAL A 14 -1.05 6.89 -0.73
N GLY A 15 -1.49 8.13 -0.46
CA GLY A 15 -2.42 8.86 -1.30
C GLY A 15 -3.85 8.81 -0.80
N GLN A 16 -4.79 8.85 -1.73
CA GLN A 16 -6.19 9.10 -1.39
C GLN A 16 -6.87 7.88 -0.77
N ALA A 17 -7.69 8.17 0.24
CA ALA A 17 -8.52 7.16 0.87
C ALA A 17 -9.43 6.47 -0.16
N GLN A 18 -9.76 5.22 0.13
CA GLN A 18 -10.68 4.43 -0.67
C GLN A 18 -11.97 5.20 -0.96
N SER A 19 -12.34 5.30 -2.22
CA SER A 19 -13.66 5.78 -2.61
C SER A 19 -14.72 4.80 -2.10
N PHE A 20 -15.94 5.27 -1.82
CA PHE A 20 -17.07 4.42 -1.42
C PHE A 20 -17.43 3.34 -2.48
N ARG A 21 -16.82 3.40 -3.66
CA ARG A 21 -16.98 2.48 -4.78
C ARG A 21 -15.87 1.42 -4.90
N THR A 22 -14.77 1.52 -4.15
CA THR A 22 -13.64 0.58 -4.22
C THR A 22 -13.76 -0.55 -3.20
N THR A 23 -13.55 -1.80 -3.66
CA THR A 23 -13.83 -3.04 -2.91
C THR A 23 -12.67 -3.50 -2.03
N ILE A 24 -11.99 -2.61 -1.30
CA ILE A 24 -10.77 -2.87 -0.49
C ILE A 24 -9.50 -2.80 -1.34
N LEU A 25 -8.77 -1.69 -1.20
CA LEU A 25 -7.38 -1.56 -1.65
C LEU A 25 -6.48 -2.27 -0.63
N GLN A 26 -6.01 -3.47 -0.96
CA GLN A 26 -5.08 -4.24 -0.15
C GLN A 26 -3.64 -3.98 -0.61
N PRO A 27 -2.72 -3.57 0.28
CA PRO A 27 -1.30 -3.56 -0.01
C PRO A 27 -0.80 -4.97 -0.33
N ALA A 28 0.11 -5.09 -1.31
CA ALA A 28 0.87 -6.30 -1.57
C ALA A 28 2.31 -6.11 -1.09
N TYR A 29 3.04 -7.18 -0.76
CA TYR A 29 4.46 -7.08 -0.41
C TYR A 29 5.26 -8.22 -1.03
N ASN A 30 6.52 -7.96 -1.36
CA ASN A 30 7.54 -8.98 -1.65
C ASN A 30 8.84 -8.55 -0.96
N ASN A 31 9.62 -9.51 -0.44
CA ASN A 31 10.95 -9.33 0.15
C ASN A 31 11.13 -8.03 0.96
N ASP A 32 11.52 -6.94 0.28
CA ASP A 32 11.89 -5.66 0.88
C ASP A 32 10.93 -4.49 0.53
N SER A 33 9.84 -4.76 -0.19
CA SER A 33 8.94 -3.71 -0.69
C SER A 33 7.47 -4.02 -0.51
N ILE A 34 6.72 -3.01 -0.09
CA ILE A 34 5.26 -2.94 -0.09
C ILE A 34 4.80 -2.14 -1.30
N TYR A 35 3.72 -2.56 -1.93
CA TYR A 35 3.07 -1.89 -3.05
C TYR A 35 1.64 -1.53 -2.70
N THR A 36 1.25 -0.29 -2.97
CA THR A 36 -0.12 0.22 -2.77
C THR A 36 -0.63 0.91 -4.01
N ILE A 37 -1.95 0.94 -4.18
CA ILE A 37 -2.62 1.76 -5.19
C ILE A 37 -3.79 2.50 -4.55
N ASP A 38 -3.96 3.78 -4.87
CA ASP A 38 -5.12 4.58 -4.45
C ASP A 38 -6.22 4.64 -5.53
N SER A 39 -7.37 5.23 -5.21
CA SER A 39 -8.51 5.30 -6.14
C SER A 39 -8.26 6.21 -7.35
N SER A 40 -7.25 7.08 -7.31
CA SER A 40 -6.84 7.95 -8.43
C SER A 40 -5.80 7.31 -9.35
N GLY A 41 -5.34 6.11 -9.00
CA GLY A 41 -4.32 5.38 -9.75
C GLY A 41 -2.89 5.74 -9.36
N LEU A 42 -2.66 6.33 -8.19
CA LEU A 42 -1.32 6.49 -7.62
C LEU A 42 -0.82 5.14 -7.10
N ILE A 43 0.26 4.63 -7.70
CA ILE A 43 0.97 3.43 -7.26
C ILE A 43 2.21 3.87 -6.47
N ASN A 44 2.41 3.29 -5.29
CA ASN A 44 3.61 3.52 -4.47
C ASN A 44 4.37 2.21 -4.26
N SER A 45 5.69 2.30 -4.24
CA SER A 45 6.58 1.27 -3.67
C SER A 45 7.24 1.83 -2.42
N ILE A 46 7.10 1.09 -1.33
CA ILE A 46 7.56 1.49 0.00
C ILE A 46 8.54 0.45 0.50
N ASN A 47 9.68 0.88 1.03
CA ASN A 47 10.64 0.02 1.69
C ASN A 47 10.03 -0.53 3.00
N LEU A 48 10.04 -1.86 3.14
CA LEU A 48 9.40 -2.55 4.27
C LEU A 48 10.09 -2.24 5.61
N SER A 49 11.38 -1.92 5.60
CA SER A 49 12.21 -1.79 6.80
C SER A 49 12.05 -0.45 7.51
N ASP A 50 11.85 0.64 6.76
CA ASP A 50 11.82 2.02 7.26
C ASP A 50 10.55 2.79 6.89
N GLY A 51 9.76 2.30 5.92
CA GLY A 51 8.57 2.98 5.44
C GLY A 51 8.85 4.07 4.39
N ASP A 52 10.09 4.20 3.93
CA ASP A 52 10.46 5.21 2.93
C ASP A 52 9.93 4.83 1.54
N GLU A 53 9.52 5.85 0.77
CA GLU A 53 9.09 5.65 -0.61
C GLU A 53 10.31 5.35 -1.50
N ASN A 54 10.31 4.18 -2.15
CA ASN A 54 11.28 3.83 -3.19
C ASN A 54 10.97 4.59 -4.49
N TRP A 55 9.70 4.61 -4.87
CA TRP A 55 9.17 5.32 -6.04
C TRP A 55 7.65 5.42 -6.00
N ALA A 56 7.12 6.39 -6.76
CA ALA A 56 5.70 6.53 -7.05
C ALA A 56 5.43 6.71 -8.56
N TYR A 57 4.29 6.19 -9.01
CA TYR A 57 3.85 6.33 -10.40
C TYR A 57 2.33 6.55 -10.47
N ASN A 58 1.89 7.52 -11.26
CA ASN A 58 0.48 7.83 -11.42
C ASN A 58 -0.06 7.33 -12.77
N LEU A 59 -1.03 6.41 -12.71
CA LEU A 59 -1.74 5.90 -13.89
C LEU A 59 -2.70 6.93 -14.51
N ASN A 60 -3.13 7.94 -13.75
CA ASN A 60 -4.18 8.91 -14.09
C ASN A 60 -5.48 8.21 -14.52
N LEU A 61 -5.87 7.18 -13.76
CA LEU A 61 -7.05 6.35 -14.02
C LEU A 61 -7.84 6.15 -12.74
N ASP A 62 -9.16 6.23 -12.82
CA ASP A 62 -10.03 5.85 -11.72
C ASP A 62 -9.94 4.34 -11.50
N VAL A 63 -9.39 3.94 -10.37
CA VAL A 63 -9.18 2.53 -10.00
C VAL A 63 -10.33 2.05 -9.14
N THR A 64 -10.92 0.90 -9.50
CA THR A 64 -12.02 0.27 -8.75
C THR A 64 -11.60 -0.99 -7.98
N SER A 65 -10.42 -1.55 -8.30
CA SER A 65 -9.88 -2.80 -7.76
C SER A 65 -8.45 -2.60 -7.21
N GLY A 66 -8.08 -3.35 -6.16
CA GLY A 66 -6.73 -3.28 -5.57
C GLY A 66 -5.63 -3.94 -6.42
N ILE A 67 -4.39 -3.90 -5.93
CA ILE A 67 -3.23 -4.56 -6.55
C ILE A 67 -3.32 -6.08 -6.35
N SER A 68 -3.07 -6.85 -7.41
CA SER A 68 -2.80 -8.29 -7.31
C SER A 68 -1.38 -8.59 -7.80
N PHE A 69 -0.73 -9.55 -7.14
CA PHE A 69 0.58 -10.07 -7.50
C PHE A 69 0.42 -11.52 -7.96
N HIS A 70 1.11 -11.90 -9.04
CA HIS A 70 1.16 -13.27 -9.53
C HIS A 70 2.62 -13.66 -9.68
N ASP A 71 3.14 -14.46 -8.75
CA ASP A 71 4.34 -15.25 -8.99
C ASP A 71 3.94 -16.40 -9.92
N GLY A 72 4.62 -16.49 -11.06
CA GLY A 72 4.37 -17.49 -12.10
C GLY A 72 4.68 -18.92 -11.68
#